data_AF-A0A183HSI4-F1
#
_entry.id   AF-A0A183HSI4-F1
#
_cell.length_a   1.000
_cell.length_b   1.000
_cell.length_c   1.000
_cell.angle_alpha   90.00
_cell.angle_beta   90.00
_cell.angle_gamma   90.00
#
_symmetry.space_group_name_H-M   'P 1'
#
loop_
_entity.id
_entity.type
_entity.pdbx_description
1 polymer ?
#
loop_
_entity_poly.entity_id
_entity_poly.type
_entity_poly.pdbx_seq_one_letter_code
_entity_poly.pdbx_strand_id
1 'polypeptide(L)'
;MLDILIEENLGYAETYADYRPAKLRSGLSHPDSVIETASLSSVAPPDIRYNLTIPEEIIDTGAISAVQLEAVVYACQAHEMRLPSNERVGYLIGDGAGVGKGRTIACIIFENYLLGRKRSIW
;
A
#
# COMPACT_ATOMS: atom_id res chain seq x y z
N MET A 1 18.47 34.20 2.25
CA MET A 1 18.82 32.85 2.75
C MET A 1 17.56 32.09 3.17
N LEU A 2 16.62 32.69 3.92
CA LEU A 2 15.29 32.09 4.15
C LEU A 2 14.43 31.97 2.88
N ASP A 3 14.44 32.97 2.01
CA ASP A 3 13.59 32.96 0.79
C ASP A 3 13.96 31.86 -0.22
N ILE A 4 15.25 31.50 -0.28
CA ILE A 4 15.76 30.43 -1.16
C ILE A 4 15.26 29.05 -0.68
N LEU A 5 15.21 28.83 0.63
CA LEU A 5 14.71 27.57 1.19
C LEU A 5 13.20 27.41 1.02
N ILE A 6 12.45 28.53 1.01
CA ILE A 6 11.01 28.53 0.76
C ILE A 6 10.72 28.23 -0.71
N GLU A 7 11.47 28.82 -1.65
CA GLU A 7 11.35 28.52 -3.09
C GLU A 7 11.75 27.08 -3.43
N GLU A 8 12.84 26.55 -2.86
CA GLU A 8 13.23 25.14 -3.04
C GLU A 8 12.17 24.17 -2.53
N ASN A 9 11.57 24.46 -1.36
CA ASN A 9 10.52 23.64 -0.77
C ASN A 9 9.21 23.70 -1.57
N LEU A 10 8.90 24.86 -2.18
CA LEU A 10 7.76 25.03 -3.09
C LEU A 10 7.97 24.28 -4.41
N GLY A 11 9.15 24.35 -5.01
CA GLY A 11 9.47 23.60 -6.24
C GLY A 11 9.49 22.08 -6.04
N TYR A 12 9.89 21.61 -4.85
CA TYR A 12 9.78 20.20 -4.48
C TYR A 12 8.33 19.75 -4.33
N ALA A 13 7.49 20.56 -3.69
CA ALA A 13 6.06 20.28 -3.52
C ALA A 13 5.29 20.28 -4.86
N GLU A 14 5.77 20.99 -5.88
CA GLU A 14 5.22 20.92 -7.24
C GLU A 14 5.58 19.61 -7.98
N THR A 15 6.65 18.91 -7.57
CA THR A 15 7.15 17.71 -8.26
C THR A 15 6.78 16.42 -7.52
N TYR A 16 6.98 16.39 -6.20
CA TYR A 16 6.76 15.23 -5.35
C TYR A 16 5.89 15.58 -4.14
N ALA A 17 5.07 14.62 -3.72
CA ALA A 17 4.23 14.71 -2.53
C ALA A 17 4.53 13.52 -1.60
N ASP A 18 4.47 13.76 -0.29
CA ASP A 18 4.50 12.68 0.71
C ASP A 18 3.30 11.76 0.50
N TYR A 19 3.57 10.48 0.26
CA TYR A 19 2.52 9.49 0.10
C TYR A 19 1.96 9.07 1.45
N ARG A 20 0.64 9.18 1.58
CA ARG A 20 -0.11 8.58 2.70
C ARG A 20 -1.38 7.93 2.15
N PRO A 21 -1.74 6.72 2.62
CA PRO A 21 -2.99 6.08 2.27
C PRO A 21 -4.19 7.03 2.41
N ALA A 22 -4.87 7.32 1.31
CA ALA A 22 -5.99 8.27 1.31
C ALA A 22 -7.29 7.62 1.81
N LYS A 23 -7.41 6.30 1.66
CA LYS A 23 -8.64 5.53 1.97
C LYS A 23 -8.49 4.67 3.22
N LEU A 24 -7.29 4.23 3.55
CA LEU A 24 -7.01 3.42 4.73
C LEU A 24 -6.67 4.30 5.94
N ARG A 25 -7.29 4.03 7.09
CA ARG A 25 -7.06 4.78 8.34
C ARG A 25 -6.31 3.98 9.41
N SER A 26 -5.89 2.76 9.10
CA SER A 26 -5.24 1.83 10.02
C SER A 26 -3.76 1.67 9.69
N GLY A 27 -2.97 1.30 10.70
CA GLY A 27 -1.53 1.07 10.59
C GLY A 27 -0.68 2.29 10.90
N LEU A 28 0.57 2.03 11.27
CA LEU A 28 1.55 3.08 11.57
C LEU A 28 2.21 3.63 10.30
N SER A 29 2.72 4.86 10.36
CA SER A 29 3.50 5.43 9.26
C SER A 29 4.69 4.55 8.87
N HIS A 30 5.03 4.54 7.58
CA HIS A 30 6.22 3.84 7.11
C HIS A 30 7.48 4.50 7.72
N PRO A 31 8.51 3.72 8.13
CA PRO A 31 9.70 4.26 8.78
C PRO A 31 10.52 5.19 7.88
N ASP A 32 10.55 4.92 6.58
CA ASP A 32 11.12 5.80 5.57
C ASP A 32 10.04 6.64 4.89
N SER A 33 10.40 7.86 4.46
CA SER A 33 9.54 8.72 3.65
C SER A 33 9.21 8.04 2.31
N VAL A 34 7.92 7.80 2.08
CA VAL A 34 7.40 7.34 0.80
C VAL A 34 6.83 8.56 0.09
N ILE A 35 7.22 8.76 -1.16
CA ILE A 35 6.78 9.88 -1.99
C ILE A 35 6.16 9.38 -3.29
N GLU A 36 5.28 10.19 -3.87
CA GLU A 36 4.73 10.02 -5.21
C GLU A 36 4.87 11.32 -6.01
N THR A 37 4.63 11.26 -7.32
CA THR A 37 4.60 12.48 -8.13
C THR A 37 3.33 13.27 -7.84
N ALA A 38 3.42 14.59 -7.86
CA ALA A 38 2.25 15.47 -7.63
C ALA A 38 1.10 15.22 -8.63
N SER A 39 1.42 14.72 -9.83
CA SER A 39 0.43 14.29 -10.82
C SER A 39 -0.37 13.05 -10.37
N LEU A 40 0.30 12.07 -9.76
CA LEU A 40 -0.36 10.83 -9.28
C LEU A 40 -1.21 11.13 -8.04
N SER A 41 -0.74 11.97 -7.14
CA SER A 41 -1.47 12.36 -5.93
C SER A 41 -2.79 13.09 -6.22
N SER A 42 -2.96 13.64 -7.43
CA SER A 42 -4.19 14.32 -7.85
C SER A 42 -5.34 13.37 -8.17
N VAL A 43 -5.06 12.07 -8.33
CA VAL A 43 -6.05 11.05 -8.68
C VAL A 43 -6.47 10.29 -7.42
N ALA A 44 -7.77 10.29 -7.14
CA ALA A 44 -8.29 9.54 -6.00
C ALA A 44 -8.11 8.03 -6.22
N PRO A 45 -7.56 7.27 -5.25
CA PRO A 45 -7.44 5.83 -5.36
C PRO A 45 -8.82 5.15 -5.23
N PRO A 46 -8.96 3.90 -5.68
CA PRO A 46 -10.20 3.13 -5.58
C PRO A 46 -10.69 3.00 -4.13
N ASP A 47 -11.98 2.85 -3.91
CA ASP A 47 -12.50 2.63 -2.56
C ASP A 47 -12.10 1.25 -2.00
N ILE A 48 -11.82 1.25 -0.69
CA ILE A 48 -11.55 0.04 0.09
C ILE A 48 -12.88 -0.56 0.54
N ARG A 49 -13.08 -1.84 0.23
CA ARG A 49 -14.27 -2.63 0.61
C ARG A 49 -13.89 -3.95 1.29
N TYR A 50 -12.61 -4.29 1.30
CA TYR A 50 -12.09 -5.52 1.87
C TYR A 50 -11.84 -5.39 3.37
N ASN A 51 -12.23 -6.41 4.14
CA ASN A 51 -11.97 -6.50 5.58
C ASN A 51 -10.84 -7.51 5.83
N LEU A 52 -9.82 -7.08 6.56
CA LEU A 52 -8.66 -7.90 6.89
C LEU A 52 -8.98 -8.95 7.95
N THR A 53 -8.33 -10.11 7.84
CA THR A 53 -8.40 -11.24 8.79
C THR A 53 -7.12 -11.34 9.63
N ILE A 54 -6.00 -10.78 9.17
CA ILE A 54 -4.76 -10.72 9.93
C ILE A 54 -4.99 -10.11 11.33
N PRO A 55 -4.30 -10.59 12.37
CA PRO A 55 -4.42 -10.04 13.71
C PRO A 55 -4.09 -8.55 13.77
N GLU A 56 -4.90 -7.78 14.50
CA GLU A 56 -4.70 -6.34 14.70
C GLU A 56 -3.33 -6.02 15.31
N GLU A 57 -2.78 -6.91 16.14
CA GLU A 57 -1.43 -6.76 16.71
C GLU A 57 -0.34 -6.54 15.64
N ILE A 58 -0.44 -7.17 14.47
CA ILE A 58 0.52 -6.99 13.36
C ILE A 58 0.46 -5.55 12.82
N ILE A 59 -0.73 -4.94 12.85
CA ILE A 59 -0.98 -3.58 12.39
C ILE A 59 -0.54 -2.58 13.47
N ASP A 60 -0.96 -2.81 14.71
CA ASP A 60 -0.76 -1.89 15.83
C ASP A 60 0.70 -1.80 16.29
N THR A 61 1.46 -2.89 16.18
CA THR A 61 2.89 -2.91 16.49
C THR A 61 3.77 -2.35 15.36
N GLY A 62 3.18 -2.03 14.20
CA GLY A 62 3.93 -1.58 13.03
C GLY A 62 4.74 -2.68 12.34
N ALA A 63 4.45 -3.95 12.62
CA ALA A 63 5.04 -5.07 11.88
C ALA A 63 4.72 -5.00 10.38
N ILE A 64 3.65 -4.29 10.01
CA ILE A 64 3.37 -3.76 8.67
C ILE A 64 3.00 -2.27 8.75
N SER A 65 3.54 -1.45 7.84
CA SER A 65 3.17 -0.03 7.81
C SER A 65 1.86 0.21 7.07
N ALA A 66 1.25 1.38 7.25
CA ALA A 66 0.00 1.78 6.60
C ALA A 66 0.08 1.69 5.07
N VAL A 67 1.21 2.08 4.46
CA VAL A 67 1.38 2.01 2.99
C VAL A 67 1.43 0.57 2.49
N GLN A 68 2.14 -0.30 3.21
CA GLN A 68 2.22 -1.72 2.90
C GLN A 68 0.85 -2.38 3.11
N LEU A 69 0.15 -2.01 4.18
CA LEU A 69 -1.18 -2.50 4.52
C LEU A 69 -2.22 -2.11 3.47
N GLU A 70 -2.16 -0.89 2.93
CA GLU A 70 -3.02 -0.45 1.83
C GLU A 70 -2.84 -1.33 0.58
N ALA A 71 -1.58 -1.63 0.20
CA ALA A 71 -1.29 -2.56 -0.88
C ALA A 71 -1.82 -3.98 -0.59
N VAL A 72 -1.72 -4.46 0.66
CA VAL A 72 -2.31 -5.76 1.07
C VAL A 72 -3.83 -5.75 0.87
N VAL A 73 -4.50 -4.69 1.32
CA VAL A 73 -5.95 -4.53 1.22
C VAL A 73 -6.41 -4.54 -0.23
N TYR A 74 -5.77 -3.75 -1.10
CA TYR A 74 -6.12 -3.73 -2.52
C TYR A 74 -5.82 -5.04 -3.23
N ALA A 75 -4.69 -5.69 -2.90
CA ALA A 75 -4.39 -7.02 -3.43
C ALA A 75 -5.46 -8.04 -3.02
N CYS A 76 -5.86 -8.06 -1.75
CA CYS A 76 -6.87 -9.00 -1.25
C CYS A 76 -8.26 -8.70 -1.81
N GLN A 77 -8.60 -7.41 -2.01
CA GLN A 77 -9.81 -7.00 -2.73
C GLN A 77 -9.81 -7.51 -4.18
N ALA A 78 -8.69 -7.38 -4.90
CA ALA A 78 -8.55 -7.94 -6.25
C ALA A 78 -8.70 -9.47 -6.21
N HIS A 79 -8.11 -10.12 -5.21
CA HIS A 79 -8.20 -11.56 -5.02
C HIS A 79 -9.64 -12.05 -4.76
N GLU A 80 -10.62 -11.23 -4.38
CA GLU A 80 -12.03 -11.65 -4.29
C GLU A 80 -12.68 -11.87 -5.67
N MET A 81 -12.08 -11.30 -6.72
CA MET A 81 -12.60 -11.33 -8.08
C MET A 81 -12.02 -12.49 -8.89
N ARG A 82 -12.78 -12.89 -9.92
CA ARG A 82 -12.40 -13.93 -10.89
C ARG A 82 -12.49 -13.36 -12.30
N LEU A 83 -11.53 -13.71 -13.15
CA LEU A 83 -11.55 -13.45 -14.58
C LEU A 83 -12.60 -14.35 -15.26
N PRO A 84 -13.04 -14.04 -16.50
CA PRO A 84 -13.97 -14.89 -17.25
C PRO A 84 -13.49 -16.34 -17.45
N SER A 85 -12.18 -16.55 -17.49
CA SER A 85 -11.51 -17.85 -17.56
C SER A 85 -11.39 -18.57 -16.20
N ASN A 86 -12.02 -18.01 -15.15
CA ASN A 86 -12.11 -18.53 -13.78
C ASN A 86 -10.79 -18.52 -12.97
N GLU A 87 -9.70 -17.93 -13.48
CA GLU A 87 -8.54 -17.60 -12.67
C GLU A 87 -8.86 -16.43 -11.72
N ARG A 88 -8.16 -16.41 -10.58
CA ARG A 88 -8.24 -15.30 -9.64
C ARG A 88 -7.50 -14.09 -10.22
N VAL A 89 -8.08 -12.90 -10.06
CA VAL A 89 -7.41 -11.66 -10.48
C VAL A 89 -6.15 -11.49 -9.64
N GLY A 90 -5.02 -11.19 -10.30
CA GLY A 90 -3.75 -10.90 -9.65
C GLY A 90 -3.61 -9.43 -9.27
N TYR A 91 -2.55 -9.11 -8.51
CA TYR A 91 -2.22 -7.74 -8.13
C TYR A 91 -0.71 -7.52 -8.29
N LEU A 92 -0.32 -6.39 -8.89
CA LEU A 92 1.07 -6.00 -9.08
C LEU A 92 1.44 -4.93 -8.05
N ILE A 93 2.49 -5.18 -7.28
CA ILE A 93 3.05 -4.19 -6.35
C ILE A 93 4.23 -3.49 -7.03
N GLY A 94 3.97 -2.26 -7.48
CA GLY A 94 4.92 -1.43 -8.23
C GLY A 94 5.78 -0.49 -7.38
N ASP A 95 5.70 -0.57 -6.05
CA ASP A 95 6.38 0.37 -5.16
C ASP A 95 7.90 0.39 -5.37
N GLY A 96 8.52 1.53 -5.07
CA GLY A 96 9.97 1.73 -5.16
C GLY A 96 10.78 0.68 -4.37
N ALA A 97 12.07 0.58 -4.70
CA ALA A 97 13.00 -0.17 -3.86
C ALA A 97 13.04 0.45 -2.45
N GLY A 98 13.20 -0.37 -1.40
CA GLY A 98 13.23 0.11 -0.01
C GLY A 98 11.87 0.13 0.70
N VAL A 99 10.74 0.21 -0.02
CA VAL A 99 9.38 0.25 0.58
C VAL A 99 8.97 -1.04 1.29
N GLY A 100 9.79 -2.11 1.22
CA GLY A 100 9.54 -3.34 1.97
C GLY A 100 8.53 -4.30 1.32
N LYS A 101 8.50 -4.41 -0.02
CA LYS A 101 7.59 -5.29 -0.77
C LYS A 101 7.56 -6.75 -0.27
N GLY A 102 8.69 -7.29 0.22
CA GLY A 102 8.72 -8.64 0.80
C GLY A 102 7.79 -8.79 2.00
N ARG A 103 7.69 -7.77 2.85
CA ARG A 103 6.76 -7.71 3.98
C ARG A 103 5.31 -7.60 3.51
N THR A 104 5.06 -6.77 2.50
CA THR A 104 3.74 -6.67 1.84
C THR A 104 3.30 -8.02 1.29
N ILE A 105 4.15 -8.70 0.52
CA ILE A 105 3.88 -10.02 -0.07
C ILE A 105 3.65 -11.07 1.02
N ALA A 106 4.49 -11.10 2.07
CA ALA A 106 4.31 -12.02 3.19
C ALA A 106 2.95 -11.83 3.86
N CYS A 107 2.51 -10.59 4.04
CA CYS A 107 1.20 -10.27 4.60
C CYS A 107 0.05 -10.68 3.67
N ILE A 108 0.17 -10.48 2.35
CA ILE A 108 -0.80 -10.97 1.36
C ILE A 108 -0.92 -12.50 1.41
N ILE A 109 0.20 -13.21 1.47
CA ILE A 109 0.23 -14.66 1.57
C ILE A 109 -0.43 -15.10 2.88
N PHE A 110 -0.11 -14.44 4.00
CA PHE A 110 -0.67 -14.76 5.30
C PHE A 110 -2.18 -14.53 5.36
N GLU A 111 -2.68 -13.39 4.88
CA GLU A 111 -4.11 -13.09 4.79
C GLU A 111 -4.85 -14.15 3.95
N ASN A 112 -4.32 -14.47 2.76
CA ASN A 112 -4.88 -15.53 1.92
C ASN A 112 -4.84 -16.90 2.61
N TYR A 113 -3.77 -17.20 3.34
CA TYR A 113 -3.64 -18.42 4.12
C TYR A 113 -4.73 -18.52 5.19
N LEU A 114 -5.01 -17.43 5.93
CA LEU A 114 -6.09 -17.37 6.92
C LEU A 114 -7.46 -17.62 6.28
N LEU A 115 -7.66 -17.14 5.04
CA LEU A 115 -8.85 -17.41 4.22
C LEU A 115 -8.87 -18.81 3.55
N GLY A 116 -7.97 -19.72 3.92
CA GLY A 116 -7.92 -21.09 3.40
C GLY A 116 -7.27 -21.23 2.02
N ARG A 117 -6.73 -20.16 1.43
CA ARG A 117 -6.01 -20.18 0.14
C ARG A 117 -4.54 -20.51 0.37
N LYS A 118 -4.21 -21.80 0.36
CA LYS A 118 -2.89 -22.32 0.78
C LYS A 118 -1.82 -22.36 -0.30
N ARG A 119 -2.15 -22.00 -1.55
CA ARG A 119 -1.21 -21.96 -2.67
C ARG A 119 -0.86 -20.50 -2.96
N SER A 120 0.41 -20.16 -2.81
CA SER A 120 0.98 -18.88 -3.18
C SER A 120 1.96 -19.09 -4.33
N ILE A 121 1.86 -18.26 -5.36
CA ILE A 121 2.86 -18.12 -6.42
C ILE A 121 3.30 -16.66 -6.36
N TRP A 122 4.61 -16.45 -6.30
CA TRP A 122 5.26 -15.15 -6.23
C TRP A 122 6.22 -15.04 -7.41
#